data_AF-A0A842VUN1-F1
#
_entry.id   AF-A0A842VUN1-F1
#
_cell.length_a   1.000
_cell.length_b   1.000
_cell.length_c   1.000
_cell.angle_alpha   90.00
_cell.angle_beta   90.00
_cell.angle_gamma   90.00
#
_symmetry.space_group_name_H-M   'P 1'
#
loop_
_entity.id
_entity.type
_entity.pdbx_description
1 polymer ?
#
loop_
_entity_poly.entity_id
_entity_poly.type
_entity_poly.pdbx_seq_one_letter_code
_entity_poly.pdbx_strand_id
1 'polypeptide(L)'
;MSNVDDYMYQRRMRTKPISKELNHLRKKIMDAIVFSESFWLMYKQHTFGMAGFLDLNYKKSYIEILFFTPQQAKRRNGRVLQINSPLLRELNFRKIFEKPDIDSDGYVNPLEILKRIQDMVKNEIQAYLFILDNQVRKLNEEYENYPVNNNPYIRKIFIYFEHLKFSFTIDFQIFPKRPKLRFSDRLNKVLDEKEFLKKSVMKDWSEDTPFSIPYIIDELMNEIVRKIDKIKDQAWNSDTQQLIFNRAVINNDIPEISLRIHRGETMGIIYNQESTKKERENITQIYRTIAGTQQPYSGNIKFFGKNVSSDPNNPDSGVFIVSSTIEPRLENKKLGKAISKNIRITTSLEDISWKRKIVDEVLEISALNNKKDIIVSNLSVIDRIKFSIGRALLQSPQIIMFDIPQGSLERLEMAQFNSYLKRVTSRFHTILIVHGPKQIVANCDKILNIAQDKANSGSIDDLVLQIPQSGEVIIIELNNINPDALNKNILSSILEDAVIIEVRENEKFKIFSRENPDELIIRLMRMIGPFMYNFKRFKPSLAEYLEFTEATTT
;
A
#
# COMPACT_ATOMS: atom_id res chain seq x y z
N MET A 1 -33.93 -8.80 -31.87
CA MET A 1 -33.96 -8.32 -33.28
C MET A 1 -32.72 -7.48 -33.58
N SER A 2 -31.50 -8.01 -33.40
CA SER A 2 -30.25 -7.21 -33.54
C SER A 2 -29.13 -7.92 -34.32
N ASN A 3 -29.35 -9.14 -34.81
CA ASN A 3 -28.32 -9.91 -35.54
C ASN A 3 -28.52 -9.95 -37.07
N VAL A 4 -29.55 -9.28 -37.59
CA VAL A 4 -29.80 -9.23 -39.05
C VAL A 4 -29.21 -7.96 -39.67
N ASP A 5 -29.14 -6.85 -38.91
CA ASP A 5 -28.58 -5.59 -39.38
C ASP A 5 -27.04 -5.63 -39.50
N ASP A 6 -26.35 -6.35 -38.62
CA ASP A 6 -24.89 -6.47 -38.65
C ASP A 6 -24.41 -7.32 -39.85
N TYR A 7 -25.16 -8.36 -40.21
CA TYR A 7 -24.86 -9.21 -41.37
C TYR A 7 -25.17 -8.49 -42.69
N MET A 8 -26.19 -7.62 -42.72
CA MET A 8 -26.51 -6.77 -43.87
C MET A 8 -25.57 -5.57 -44.01
N TYR A 9 -24.96 -5.08 -42.92
CA TYR A 9 -23.94 -4.04 -42.95
C TYR A 9 -22.61 -4.55 -43.52
N GLN A 10 -22.20 -5.77 -43.13
CA GLN A 10 -21.01 -6.41 -43.69
C GLN A 10 -21.16 -6.76 -45.18
N ARG A 11 -22.38 -7.07 -45.65
CA ARG A 11 -22.63 -7.36 -47.08
C ARG A 11 -22.66 -6.11 -47.98
N ARG A 12 -22.90 -4.91 -47.44
CA ARG A 12 -22.84 -3.64 -48.20
C ARG A 12 -21.42 -3.10 -48.41
N MET A 13 -20.41 -3.70 -47.79
CA MET A 13 -18.97 -3.35 -47.92
C MET A 13 -18.23 -4.16 -49.00
N ARG A 14 -18.92 -4.55 -50.07
CA ARG A 14 -18.31 -4.89 -51.38
C ARG A 14 -19.07 -4.04 -52.41
N THR A 15 -18.53 -3.06 -53.14
CA THR A 15 -17.17 -2.58 -53.39
C THR A 15 -17.30 -1.12 -53.86
N LYS A 16 -16.97 -0.14 -53.03
CA LYS A 16 -16.30 1.06 -53.57
C LYS A 16 -14.82 0.77 -53.40
N PRO A 17 -14.00 0.86 -54.47
CA PRO A 17 -12.56 0.71 -54.32
C PRO A 17 -12.10 1.70 -53.25
N ILE A 18 -11.40 1.18 -52.22
CA ILE A 18 -10.71 2.04 -51.25
C ILE A 18 -9.85 2.98 -52.08
N SER A 19 -10.03 4.29 -51.89
CA SER A 19 -9.30 5.27 -52.70
C SER A 19 -7.80 5.01 -52.58
N LYS A 20 -7.05 5.30 -53.65
CA LYS A 20 -5.59 5.17 -53.63
C LYS A 20 -4.98 5.91 -52.44
N GLU A 21 -5.55 7.07 -52.08
CA GLU A 21 -5.19 7.86 -50.91
C GLU A 21 -5.43 7.13 -49.58
N LEU A 22 -6.60 6.50 -49.39
CA LEU A 22 -6.94 5.78 -48.16
C LEU A 22 -6.08 4.52 -47.99
N ASN A 23 -5.78 3.82 -49.09
CA ASN A 23 -4.87 2.66 -49.06
C ASN A 23 -3.43 3.06 -48.75
N HIS A 24 -2.98 4.22 -49.23
CA HIS A 24 -1.67 4.77 -48.89
C HIS A 24 -1.57 5.07 -47.39
N LEU A 25 -2.56 5.78 -46.85
CA LEU A 25 -2.66 6.09 -45.42
C LEU A 25 -2.72 4.82 -44.56
N ARG A 26 -3.47 3.80 -44.98
CA ARG A 26 -3.53 2.50 -44.30
C ARG A 26 -2.14 1.86 -44.17
N LYS A 27 -1.34 1.86 -45.24
CA LYS A 27 0.02 1.28 -45.21
C LYS A 27 0.91 2.04 -44.22
N LYS A 28 0.91 3.38 -44.27
CA LYS A 28 1.67 4.21 -43.32
C LYS A 28 1.30 3.94 -41.86
N ILE A 29 0.01 3.76 -41.57
CA ILE A 29 -0.45 3.44 -40.20
C ILE A 29 0.00 2.03 -39.79
N MET A 30 -0.11 1.05 -40.69
CA MET A 30 0.38 -0.31 -40.43
C MET A 30 1.87 -0.30 -40.09
N ASP A 31 2.69 0.35 -40.91
CA ASP A 31 4.14 0.45 -40.71
C ASP A 31 4.47 1.10 -39.36
N ALA A 32 3.74 2.15 -38.97
CA ALA A 32 3.93 2.82 -37.69
C ALA A 32 3.54 1.94 -36.49
N ILE A 33 2.51 1.12 -36.62
CA ILE A 33 2.03 0.22 -35.55
C ILE A 33 2.96 -0.97 -35.34
N VAL A 34 3.66 -1.45 -36.37
CA VAL A 34 4.62 -2.57 -36.23
C VAL A 34 5.66 -2.28 -35.14
N PHE A 35 6.01 -1.01 -34.92
CA PHE A 35 6.98 -0.58 -33.91
C PHE A 35 6.36 -0.27 -32.54
N SER A 36 5.08 -0.59 -32.33
CA SER A 36 4.35 -0.23 -31.11
C SER A 36 3.56 -1.43 -30.57
N GLU A 37 3.93 -1.89 -29.38
CA GLU A 37 3.27 -3.02 -28.70
C GLU A 37 1.84 -2.69 -28.21
N SER A 38 1.42 -1.43 -28.22
CA SER A 38 0.20 -0.97 -27.52
C SER A 38 -0.90 -0.41 -28.43
N PHE A 39 -0.74 -0.47 -29.76
CA PHE A 39 -1.70 0.09 -30.72
C PHE A 39 -2.09 -0.91 -31.81
N TRP A 40 -3.31 -0.79 -32.36
CA TRP A 40 -3.81 -1.59 -33.48
C TRP A 40 -4.56 -0.73 -34.51
N LEU A 41 -4.62 -1.20 -35.75
CA LEU A 41 -5.30 -0.52 -36.84
C LEU A 41 -6.81 -0.52 -36.60
N MET A 42 -7.46 0.61 -36.85
CA MET A 42 -8.92 0.71 -36.88
C MET A 42 -9.41 1.45 -38.12
N TYR A 43 -10.70 1.30 -38.43
CA TYR A 43 -11.37 2.05 -39.48
C TYR A 43 -12.67 2.64 -38.93
N LYS A 44 -12.80 3.96 -38.94
CA LYS A 44 -13.92 4.70 -38.36
C LYS A 44 -14.10 6.03 -39.10
N GLN A 45 -15.31 6.54 -39.18
CA GLN A 45 -15.62 7.81 -39.88
C GLN A 45 -15.07 7.89 -41.32
N HIS A 46 -15.12 6.76 -42.04
CA HIS A 46 -14.59 6.62 -43.39
C HIS A 46 -13.08 6.87 -43.55
N THR A 47 -12.30 6.70 -42.48
CA THR A 47 -10.84 6.76 -42.55
C THR A 47 -10.15 5.69 -41.70
N PHE A 48 -8.86 5.49 -41.95
CA PHE A 48 -8.01 4.64 -41.12
C PHE A 48 -7.47 5.41 -39.91
N GLY A 49 -7.34 4.68 -38.82
CA GLY A 49 -6.85 5.18 -37.55
C GLY A 49 -6.05 4.11 -36.83
N MET A 50 -5.57 4.48 -35.67
CA MET A 50 -4.98 3.56 -34.70
C MET A 50 -5.71 3.71 -33.38
N ALA A 51 -5.70 2.64 -32.61
CA ALA A 51 -6.37 2.53 -31.33
C ALA A 51 -5.41 1.90 -30.34
N GLY A 52 -5.38 2.38 -29.10
CA GLY A 52 -4.47 1.88 -28.08
C GLY A 52 -5.05 2.01 -26.68
N PHE A 53 -4.34 1.45 -25.71
CA PHE A 53 -4.65 1.61 -24.29
C PHE A 53 -3.52 2.33 -23.57
N LEU A 54 -3.89 3.29 -22.73
CA LEU A 54 -3.05 3.87 -21.69
C LEU A 54 -3.24 3.02 -20.44
N ASP A 55 -2.24 2.21 -20.11
CA ASP A 55 -2.28 1.32 -18.95
C ASP A 55 -1.78 2.07 -17.72
N LEU A 56 -2.72 2.64 -16.94
CA LEU A 56 -2.42 3.10 -15.58
C LEU A 56 -2.68 1.92 -14.64
N ASN A 57 -1.85 1.79 -13.60
CA ASN A 57 -1.93 0.70 -12.60
C ASN A 57 -3.35 0.43 -12.04
N TYR A 58 -4.23 1.44 -12.06
CA TYR A 58 -5.59 1.39 -11.52
C TYR A 58 -6.68 1.68 -12.56
N LYS A 59 -6.32 2.02 -13.81
CA LYS A 59 -7.28 2.38 -14.85
C LYS A 59 -6.67 2.22 -16.25
N LYS A 60 -7.27 1.34 -17.04
CA LYS A 60 -7.03 1.31 -18.49
C LYS A 60 -7.89 2.37 -19.16
N SER A 61 -7.26 3.27 -19.91
CA SER A 61 -7.96 4.30 -20.67
C SER A 61 -7.71 4.12 -22.15
N TYR A 62 -8.76 4.17 -22.94
CA TYR A 62 -8.67 3.98 -24.37
C TYR A 62 -8.28 5.28 -25.09
N ILE A 63 -7.52 5.17 -26.18
CA ILE A 63 -7.23 6.29 -27.07
C ILE A 63 -7.45 5.86 -28.52
N GLU A 64 -8.21 6.67 -29.27
CA GLU A 64 -8.40 6.53 -30.70
C GLU A 64 -7.71 7.69 -31.40
N ILE A 65 -7.04 7.42 -32.51
CA ILE A 65 -6.41 8.43 -33.36
C ILE A 65 -6.85 8.15 -34.79
N LEU A 66 -7.57 9.08 -35.39
CA LEU A 66 -8.05 9.00 -36.78
C LEU A 66 -7.22 9.95 -37.64
N PHE A 67 -6.68 9.43 -38.75
CA PHE A 67 -5.92 10.21 -39.71
C PHE A 67 -6.78 10.47 -40.94
N PHE A 68 -6.81 11.68 -41.49
CA PHE A 68 -7.62 12.01 -42.67
C PHE A 68 -6.72 12.24 -43.89
N THR A 69 -7.14 11.75 -45.05
CA THR A 69 -6.44 12.04 -46.32
C THR A 69 -6.54 13.53 -46.67
N PRO A 70 -5.68 14.07 -47.55
CA PRO A 70 -5.75 15.48 -47.97
C PRO A 70 -7.14 15.89 -48.48
N GLN A 71 -7.82 15.01 -49.23
CA GLN A 71 -9.16 15.27 -49.73
C GLN A 71 -10.21 15.31 -48.59
N GLN A 72 -10.06 14.43 -47.59
CA GLN A 72 -10.92 14.43 -46.41
C GLN A 72 -10.68 15.66 -45.53
N ALA A 73 -9.42 16.09 -45.39
CA ALA A 73 -9.05 17.27 -44.63
C ALA A 73 -9.64 18.55 -45.25
N LYS A 74 -9.64 18.69 -46.59
CA LYS A 74 -10.32 19.79 -47.28
C LYS A 74 -11.81 19.88 -46.92
N ARG A 75 -12.49 18.74 -46.80
CA ARG A 75 -13.91 18.67 -46.39
C ARG A 75 -14.13 18.94 -44.90
N ARG A 76 -13.07 18.84 -44.09
CA ARG A 76 -13.09 18.99 -42.63
C ARG A 76 -12.40 20.29 -42.18
N ASN A 77 -12.44 21.34 -42.99
CA ASN A 77 -11.81 22.65 -42.70
C ASN A 77 -10.33 22.54 -42.31
N GLY A 78 -9.57 21.71 -43.01
CA GLY A 78 -8.13 21.51 -42.78
C GLY A 78 -7.78 20.50 -41.68
N ARG A 79 -8.76 19.86 -41.04
CA ARG A 79 -8.48 18.83 -40.01
C ARG A 79 -7.96 17.54 -40.65
N VAL A 80 -6.67 17.28 -40.45
CA VAL A 80 -5.97 16.07 -40.91
C VAL A 80 -5.88 14.97 -39.83
N LEU A 81 -6.19 15.29 -38.57
CA LEU A 81 -6.05 14.39 -37.42
C LEU A 81 -7.21 14.59 -36.43
N GLN A 82 -7.65 13.52 -35.78
CA GLN A 82 -8.58 13.57 -34.64
C GLN A 82 -8.13 12.56 -33.58
N ILE A 83 -8.13 12.96 -32.31
CA ILE A 83 -7.81 12.08 -31.17
C ILE A 83 -9.02 12.05 -30.23
N ASN A 84 -9.46 10.86 -29.84
CA ASN A 84 -10.52 10.66 -28.86
C ASN A 84 -9.97 9.90 -27.64
N SER A 85 -10.22 10.40 -26.43
CA SER A 85 -9.90 9.67 -25.19
C SER A 85 -10.96 9.95 -24.13
N PRO A 86 -11.44 8.93 -23.36
CA PRO A 86 -12.41 9.11 -22.29
C PRO A 86 -11.73 9.49 -20.96
N LEU A 87 -10.47 9.91 -20.97
CA LEU A 87 -9.80 10.42 -19.77
C LEU A 87 -10.59 11.62 -19.22
N LEU A 88 -10.86 11.59 -17.91
CA LEU A 88 -11.62 12.63 -17.20
C LEU A 88 -10.90 13.99 -17.19
N ARG A 89 -9.63 14.01 -17.62
CA ARG A 89 -8.84 15.21 -17.86
C ARG A 89 -8.53 15.32 -19.35
N GLU A 90 -8.68 16.52 -19.90
CA GLU A 90 -8.23 16.85 -21.25
C GLU A 90 -6.69 16.76 -21.28
N LEU A 91 -6.15 15.65 -21.78
CA LEU A 91 -4.74 15.62 -22.20
C LEU A 91 -4.54 16.71 -23.25
N ASN A 92 -3.46 17.48 -23.15
CA ASN A 92 -3.26 18.61 -24.03
C ASN A 92 -2.64 18.17 -25.36
N PHE A 93 -3.50 17.72 -26.28
CA PHE A 93 -3.11 17.35 -27.63
C PHE A 93 -2.81 18.56 -28.54
N ARG A 94 -2.80 19.79 -28.04
CA ARG A 94 -2.61 21.01 -28.86
C ARG A 94 -1.31 20.99 -29.65
N LYS A 95 -0.21 20.54 -29.02
CA LYS A 95 1.10 20.38 -29.70
C LYS A 95 1.05 19.38 -30.86
N ILE A 96 0.14 18.40 -30.80
CA ILE A 96 -0.06 17.38 -31.83
C ILE A 96 -1.01 17.91 -32.93
N PHE A 97 -2.03 18.69 -32.56
CA PHE A 97 -3.02 19.22 -33.50
C PHE A 97 -2.59 20.47 -34.28
N GLU A 98 -1.81 21.38 -33.69
CA GLU A 98 -1.46 22.65 -34.35
C GLU A 98 -0.38 22.49 -35.43
N LYS A 99 0.49 21.49 -35.29
CA LYS A 99 1.55 21.14 -36.26
C LYS A 99 1.70 19.62 -36.39
N PRO A 100 0.72 18.94 -36.99
CA PRO A 100 0.84 17.50 -37.25
C PRO A 100 1.98 17.28 -38.24
N ASP A 101 2.79 16.24 -38.00
CA ASP A 101 3.90 15.88 -38.88
C ASP A 101 3.33 15.41 -40.22
N ILE A 102 3.66 16.12 -41.31
CA ILE A 102 3.24 15.79 -42.67
C ILE A 102 4.50 15.46 -43.46
N ASP A 103 4.51 14.29 -44.09
CA ASP A 103 5.63 13.86 -44.91
C ASP A 103 5.62 14.56 -46.27
N SER A 104 6.69 14.40 -47.05
CA SER A 104 6.82 14.95 -48.41
C SER A 104 5.72 14.48 -49.38
N ASP A 105 5.00 13.40 -49.05
CA ASP A 105 3.86 12.89 -49.82
C ASP A 105 2.53 13.63 -49.53
N GLY A 106 2.53 14.58 -48.60
CA GLY A 106 1.36 15.37 -48.21
C GLY A 106 0.41 14.66 -47.23
N TYR A 107 0.76 13.49 -46.71
CA TYR A 107 -0.01 12.76 -45.70
C TYR A 107 0.61 12.91 -44.31
N VAL A 108 -0.22 12.83 -43.28
CA VAL A 108 0.24 12.78 -41.88
C VAL A 108 1.18 11.58 -41.68
N ASN A 109 2.26 11.78 -40.94
CA ASN A 109 3.23 10.77 -40.52
C ASN A 109 2.76 10.09 -39.23
N PRO A 110 2.22 8.86 -39.29
CA PRO A 110 1.63 8.24 -38.10
C PRO A 110 2.68 7.84 -37.04
N LEU A 111 3.93 7.61 -37.45
CA LEU A 111 5.02 7.22 -36.55
C LEU A 111 5.45 8.39 -35.65
N GLU A 112 5.65 9.57 -36.22
CA GLU A 112 6.01 10.77 -35.44
C GLU A 112 4.87 11.22 -34.51
N ILE A 113 3.62 11.09 -34.96
CA ILE A 113 2.44 11.29 -34.10
C ILE A 113 2.42 10.31 -32.93
N LEU A 114 2.72 9.03 -33.16
CA LEU A 114 2.82 8.03 -32.10
C LEU A 114 3.91 8.37 -31.08
N LYS A 115 5.12 8.73 -31.53
CA LYS A 115 6.22 9.14 -30.64
C LYS A 115 5.83 10.34 -29.76
N ARG A 116 5.25 11.38 -30.35
CA ARG A 116 4.78 12.57 -29.60
C ARG A 116 3.69 12.22 -28.59
N ILE A 117 2.79 11.31 -28.94
CA ILE A 117 1.76 10.84 -28.00
C ILE A 117 2.40 10.06 -26.86
N GLN A 118 3.34 9.16 -27.14
CA GLN A 118 4.08 8.44 -26.11
C GLN A 118 4.85 9.40 -25.19
N ASP A 119 5.52 10.41 -25.73
CA ASP A 119 6.23 11.42 -24.95
C ASP A 119 5.30 12.29 -24.12
N MET A 120 4.18 12.74 -24.69
CA MET A 120 3.16 13.51 -23.97
C MET A 120 2.54 12.66 -22.85
N VAL A 121 2.20 11.40 -23.13
CA VAL A 121 1.71 10.43 -22.15
C VAL A 121 2.73 10.26 -21.03
N LYS A 122 3.99 10.00 -21.37
CA LYS A 122 5.06 9.84 -20.39
C LYS A 122 5.19 11.09 -19.52
N ASN A 123 5.30 12.27 -20.11
CA ASN A 123 5.56 13.49 -19.36
C ASN A 123 4.34 13.99 -18.57
N GLU A 124 3.16 14.09 -19.20
CA GLU A 124 1.96 14.65 -18.57
C GLU A 124 1.32 13.66 -17.59
N ILE A 125 1.23 12.37 -17.93
CA ILE A 125 0.62 11.37 -17.04
C ILE A 125 1.55 11.03 -15.88
N GLN A 126 2.86 10.89 -16.08
CA GLN A 126 3.76 10.59 -14.94
C GLN A 126 3.83 11.76 -13.96
N ALA A 127 3.93 13.00 -14.44
CA ALA A 127 3.87 14.18 -13.58
C ALA A 127 2.54 14.25 -12.82
N TYR A 128 1.45 13.85 -13.48
CA TYR A 128 0.13 13.81 -12.86
C TYR A 128 0.02 12.74 -11.75
N LEU A 129 0.43 11.51 -12.06
CA LEU A 129 0.44 10.41 -11.10
C LEU A 129 1.34 10.75 -9.91
N PHE A 130 2.48 11.38 -10.15
CA PHE A 130 3.37 11.86 -9.08
C PHE A 130 2.64 12.80 -8.10
N ILE A 131 1.85 13.74 -8.61
CA ILE A 131 1.04 14.64 -7.76
C ILE A 131 0.01 13.84 -6.95
N LEU A 132 -0.71 12.91 -7.58
CA LEU A 132 -1.71 12.10 -6.91
C LEU A 132 -1.11 11.16 -5.86
N ASP A 133 0.00 10.49 -6.19
CA ASP A 133 0.72 9.59 -5.32
C ASP A 133 1.29 10.34 -4.11
N ASN A 134 1.73 11.59 -4.30
CA ASN A 134 2.12 12.45 -3.18
C ASN A 134 0.93 12.78 -2.26
N GLN A 135 -0.27 13.00 -2.79
CA GLN A 135 -1.47 13.19 -1.94
C GLN A 135 -1.83 11.90 -1.20
N VAL A 136 -1.74 10.73 -1.85
CA VAL A 136 -1.96 9.42 -1.22
C VAL A 136 -0.94 9.19 -0.10
N ARG A 137 0.34 9.50 -0.33
CA ARG A 137 1.41 9.37 0.66
C ARG A 137 1.10 10.19 1.90
N LYS A 138 0.82 11.50 1.74
CA LYS A 138 0.46 12.37 2.87
C LYS A 138 -0.79 11.90 3.59
N LEU A 139 -1.79 11.41 2.86
CA LEU A 139 -3.01 10.87 3.45
C LEU A 139 -2.72 9.62 4.31
N ASN A 140 -1.87 8.71 3.83
CA ASN A 140 -1.45 7.52 4.57
C ASN A 140 -0.55 7.84 5.77
N GLU A 141 0.13 8.99 5.78
CA GLU A 141 0.94 9.45 6.92
C GLU A 141 0.09 10.00 8.07
N GLU A 142 -1.11 10.52 7.75
CA GLU A 142 -1.92 11.28 8.71
C GLU A 142 -3.23 10.59 9.10
N TYR A 143 -3.79 9.70 8.28
CA TYR A 143 -5.10 9.10 8.54
C TYR A 143 -5.21 7.62 8.18
N GLU A 144 -6.06 6.90 8.93
CA GLU A 144 -6.53 5.58 8.52
C GLU A 144 -7.43 5.70 7.28
N ASN A 145 -7.01 5.10 6.16
CA ASN A 145 -7.73 5.21 4.92
C ASN A 145 -7.46 4.05 3.94
N TYR A 146 -8.44 3.72 3.09
CA TYR A 146 -8.37 2.56 2.19
C TYR A 146 -8.84 2.90 0.78
N PRO A 147 -8.27 2.25 -0.26
CA PRO A 147 -8.72 2.44 -1.64
C PRO A 147 -10.11 1.82 -1.83
N VAL A 148 -10.96 2.48 -2.62
CA VAL A 148 -12.28 2.00 -2.99
C VAL A 148 -12.21 1.38 -4.39
N ASN A 149 -12.72 0.15 -4.55
CA ASN A 149 -12.74 -0.57 -5.84
C ASN A 149 -11.36 -0.65 -6.52
N ASN A 150 -10.30 -0.90 -5.73
CA ASN A 150 -8.89 -0.93 -6.18
C ASN A 150 -8.39 0.37 -6.84
N ASN A 151 -9.09 1.49 -6.62
CA ASN A 151 -8.66 2.79 -7.10
C ASN A 151 -7.89 3.53 -6.01
N PRO A 152 -6.58 3.79 -6.18
CA PRO A 152 -5.75 4.41 -5.15
C PRO A 152 -6.09 5.89 -4.91
N TYR A 153 -6.89 6.51 -5.76
CA TYR A 153 -7.24 7.93 -5.67
C TYR A 153 -8.71 8.18 -5.31
N ILE A 154 -9.44 7.09 -5.02
CA ILE A 154 -10.72 7.14 -4.32
C ILE A 154 -10.49 6.50 -2.96
N ARG A 155 -10.46 7.31 -1.90
CA ARG A 155 -10.08 6.86 -0.56
C ARG A 155 -11.25 6.98 0.39
N LYS A 156 -11.54 5.90 1.12
CA LYS A 156 -12.44 5.93 2.26
C LYS A 156 -11.60 6.19 3.52
N ILE A 157 -11.86 7.30 4.16
CA ILE A 157 -11.14 7.76 5.36
C ILE A 157 -11.99 7.45 6.58
N PHE A 158 -11.34 6.95 7.63
CA PHE A 158 -11.96 6.66 8.91
C PHE A 158 -11.45 7.62 9.97
N ILE A 159 -12.36 8.16 10.76
CA ILE A 159 -12.04 9.08 11.86
C ILE A 159 -12.58 8.52 13.16
N TYR A 160 -11.70 8.53 14.17
CA TYR A 160 -11.93 8.11 15.54
C TYR A 160 -11.56 9.20 16.52
N PHE A 161 -12.53 9.95 17.02
CA PHE A 161 -12.26 11.02 17.96
C PHE A 161 -13.11 10.86 19.22
N GLU A 162 -12.47 10.52 20.35
CA GLU A 162 -13.12 10.13 21.61
C GLU A 162 -14.13 8.99 21.41
N HIS A 163 -15.42 9.31 21.24
CA HIS A 163 -16.52 8.36 21.00
C HIS A 163 -17.15 8.49 19.61
N LEU A 164 -16.64 9.41 18.79
CA LEU A 164 -17.07 9.61 17.42
C LEU A 164 -16.31 8.67 16.52
N LYS A 165 -17.06 7.83 15.82
CA LYS A 165 -16.56 6.98 14.76
C LYS A 165 -17.39 7.24 13.52
N PHE A 166 -16.77 7.77 12.47
CA PHE A 166 -17.42 7.94 11.18
C PHE A 166 -16.42 7.75 10.05
N SER A 167 -16.94 7.75 8.84
CA SER A 167 -16.12 7.71 7.64
C SER A 167 -16.70 8.63 6.58
N PHE A 168 -15.87 8.98 5.61
CA PHE A 168 -16.28 9.62 4.37
C PHE A 168 -15.38 9.13 3.24
N THR A 169 -15.87 9.24 2.02
CA THR A 169 -15.09 8.92 0.82
C THR A 169 -14.68 10.21 0.14
N ILE A 170 -13.42 10.29 -0.27
CA ILE A 170 -12.90 11.34 -1.12
C ILE A 170 -12.46 10.75 -2.48
N ASP A 171 -12.98 11.32 -3.56
CA ASP A 171 -12.53 11.07 -4.94
C ASP A 171 -11.73 12.29 -5.39
N PHE A 172 -10.42 12.10 -5.50
CA PHE A 172 -9.48 13.13 -5.94
C PHE A 172 -8.76 12.72 -7.23
N GLN A 173 -9.36 11.85 -8.04
CA GLN A 173 -8.85 11.43 -9.36
C GLN A 173 -8.69 12.55 -10.38
N ILE A 174 -9.25 13.73 -10.08
CA ILE A 174 -9.17 14.92 -10.91
C ILE A 174 -8.35 16.03 -10.25
N PHE A 175 -7.78 15.79 -9.06
CA PHE A 175 -6.88 16.74 -8.38
C PHE A 175 -5.81 17.22 -9.36
N PRO A 176 -5.50 18.52 -9.48
CA PRO A 176 -5.80 19.62 -8.55
C PRO A 176 -7.19 20.25 -8.71
N LYS A 177 -8.08 19.69 -9.52
CA LYS A 177 -9.50 20.08 -9.48
C LYS A 177 -10.13 19.65 -8.16
N ARG A 178 -11.15 20.40 -7.75
CA ARG A 178 -11.86 20.20 -6.49
C ARG A 178 -12.30 18.73 -6.33
N PRO A 179 -11.89 18.03 -5.25
CA PRO A 179 -12.25 16.64 -5.03
C PRO A 179 -13.72 16.50 -4.64
N LYS A 180 -14.29 15.32 -4.89
CA LYS A 180 -15.66 14.99 -4.48
C LYS A 180 -15.63 14.30 -3.12
N LEU A 181 -16.44 14.78 -2.20
CA LEU A 181 -16.62 14.20 -0.87
C LEU A 181 -17.99 13.53 -0.76
N ARG A 182 -18.04 12.39 -0.09
CA ARG A 182 -19.28 11.71 0.28
C ARG A 182 -19.26 11.29 1.73
N PHE A 183 -20.18 11.80 2.53
CA PHE A 183 -20.26 11.53 3.96
C PHE A 183 -21.02 10.24 4.26
N SER A 184 -20.64 9.54 5.34
CA SER A 184 -21.46 8.46 5.90
C SER A 184 -22.71 9.02 6.59
N ASP A 185 -23.77 8.22 6.70
CA ASP A 185 -25.02 8.63 7.37
C ASP A 185 -24.80 9.17 8.79
N ARG A 186 -23.86 8.59 9.52
CA ARG A 186 -23.52 9.04 10.88
C ARG A 186 -22.87 10.42 10.88
N LEU A 187 -22.02 10.72 9.90
CA LEU A 187 -21.41 12.04 9.75
C LEU A 187 -22.44 13.08 9.28
N ASN A 188 -23.31 12.73 8.34
CA ASN A 188 -24.38 13.62 7.86
C ASN A 188 -25.34 14.08 8.98
N LYS A 189 -25.49 13.29 10.05
CA LYS A 189 -26.25 13.69 11.25
C LYS A 189 -25.58 14.81 12.06
N VAL A 190 -24.27 14.99 11.90
CA VAL A 190 -23.48 16.02 12.61
C VAL A 190 -23.28 17.24 11.71
N LEU A 191 -22.88 17.01 10.46
CA LEU A 191 -22.55 18.05 9.50
C LEU A 191 -23.07 17.63 8.12
N ASP A 192 -23.98 18.42 7.57
CA ASP A 192 -24.52 18.18 6.23
C ASP A 192 -23.44 18.39 5.16
N GLU A 193 -23.33 17.43 4.24
CA GLU A 193 -22.35 17.45 3.15
C GLU A 193 -22.46 18.71 2.28
N LYS A 194 -23.69 19.14 1.93
CA LYS A 194 -23.88 20.32 1.07
C LYS A 194 -23.56 21.61 1.82
N GLU A 195 -23.84 21.66 3.13
CA GLU A 195 -23.45 22.79 3.97
C GLU A 195 -21.93 22.94 4.03
N PHE A 196 -21.21 21.86 4.31
CA PHE A 196 -19.75 21.87 4.35
C PHE A 196 -19.17 22.32 3.00
N LEU A 197 -19.67 21.79 1.88
CA LEU A 197 -19.21 22.16 0.54
C LEU A 197 -19.51 23.63 0.16
N LYS A 198 -20.44 24.31 0.84
CA LYS A 198 -20.80 25.72 0.58
C LYS A 198 -20.07 26.74 1.48
N LYS A 199 -19.70 26.36 2.70
CA LYS A 199 -19.12 27.27 3.72
C LYS A 199 -17.62 27.07 3.98
N SER A 200 -17.02 25.95 3.57
CA SER A 200 -15.64 25.57 3.91
C SER A 200 -14.57 26.14 2.96
N VAL A 201 -13.31 25.81 3.25
CA VAL A 201 -12.09 25.92 2.40
C VAL A 201 -12.32 25.62 0.92
N MET A 202 -13.31 24.79 0.61
CA MET A 202 -13.71 24.47 -0.76
C MET A 202 -14.25 25.66 -1.57
N LYS A 203 -14.62 26.77 -0.92
CA LYS A 203 -15.06 28.01 -1.58
C LYS A 203 -13.88 28.78 -2.19
N ASP A 204 -12.73 28.77 -1.52
CA ASP A 204 -11.52 29.48 -1.94
C ASP A 204 -10.57 28.57 -2.75
N TRP A 205 -11.08 27.45 -3.25
CA TRP A 205 -10.30 26.50 -4.05
C TRP A 205 -9.88 27.10 -5.40
N SER A 206 -8.58 27.06 -5.70
CA SER A 206 -8.02 27.39 -7.02
C SER A 206 -7.26 26.19 -7.58
N GLU A 207 -7.35 25.96 -8.90
CA GLU A 207 -6.53 24.94 -9.58
C GLU A 207 -5.03 25.29 -9.58
N ASP A 208 -4.70 26.59 -9.47
CA ASP A 208 -3.32 27.08 -9.43
C ASP A 208 -2.67 26.88 -8.05
N THR A 209 -3.48 26.90 -6.99
CA THR A 209 -3.04 26.74 -5.59
C THR A 209 -3.99 25.80 -4.84
N PRO A 210 -4.02 24.50 -5.19
CA PRO A 210 -4.94 23.55 -4.58
C PRO A 210 -4.51 23.25 -3.13
N PHE A 211 -5.48 23.10 -2.23
CA PHE A 211 -5.20 22.62 -0.89
C PHE A 211 -4.83 21.14 -0.88
N SER A 212 -3.91 20.74 -0.01
CA SER A 212 -3.58 19.32 0.18
C SER A 212 -4.79 18.55 0.74
N ILE A 213 -4.92 17.27 0.39
CA ILE A 213 -6.01 16.44 0.87
C ILE A 213 -6.06 16.37 2.43
N PRO A 214 -4.95 16.15 3.16
CA PRO A 214 -4.94 16.22 4.63
C PRO A 214 -5.53 17.51 5.20
N TYR A 215 -5.12 18.66 4.68
CA TYR A 215 -5.64 19.95 5.13
C TYR A 215 -7.17 20.05 5.00
N ILE A 216 -7.76 19.50 3.92
CA ILE A 216 -9.23 19.45 3.76
C ILE A 216 -9.88 18.65 4.89
N ILE A 217 -9.23 17.57 5.33
CA ILE A 217 -9.73 16.70 6.39
C ILE A 217 -9.63 17.42 7.73
N ASP A 218 -8.52 18.10 8.03
CA ASP A 218 -8.39 18.88 9.26
C ASP A 218 -9.44 19.98 9.36
N GLU A 219 -9.72 20.69 8.27
CA GLU A 219 -10.76 21.71 8.21
C GLU A 219 -12.17 21.12 8.39
N LEU A 220 -12.42 19.95 7.79
CA LEU A 220 -13.64 19.17 8.05
C LEU A 220 -13.75 18.82 9.55
N MET A 221 -12.66 18.39 10.16
CA MET A 221 -12.64 18.00 11.57
C MET A 221 -12.83 19.17 12.52
N ASN A 222 -12.20 20.31 12.25
CA ASN A 222 -12.40 21.54 13.01
C ASN A 222 -13.87 21.97 13.01
N GLU A 223 -14.55 21.86 11.86
CA GLU A 223 -15.97 22.19 11.77
C GLU A 223 -16.86 21.18 12.51
N ILE A 224 -16.53 19.89 12.46
CA ILE A 224 -17.23 18.83 13.20
C ILE A 224 -17.10 19.06 14.71
N VAL A 225 -15.89 19.35 15.19
CA VAL A 225 -15.62 19.57 16.61
C VAL A 225 -16.45 20.75 17.12
N ARG A 226 -16.49 21.87 16.40
CA ARG A 226 -17.31 23.05 16.74
C ARG A 226 -18.80 22.74 16.86
N LYS A 227 -19.33 21.80 16.08
CA LYS A 227 -20.75 21.44 16.09
C LYS A 227 -21.15 20.47 17.19
N ILE A 228 -20.20 19.82 17.86
CA ILE A 228 -20.50 18.81 18.89
C ILE A 228 -20.20 19.42 20.26
N ASP A 229 -21.27 19.77 20.99
CA ASP A 229 -21.19 20.44 22.29
C ASP A 229 -20.25 19.78 23.31
N LYS A 230 -20.14 18.45 23.30
CA LYS A 230 -19.29 17.70 24.23
C LYS A 230 -17.79 17.88 23.99
N ILE A 231 -17.39 18.31 22.80
CA ILE A 231 -15.97 18.39 22.39
C ILE A 231 -15.60 19.72 21.75
N LYS A 232 -16.51 20.69 21.65
CA LYS A 232 -16.30 21.97 20.94
C LYS A 232 -15.11 22.80 21.41
N ASP A 233 -14.70 22.63 22.67
CA ASP A 233 -13.55 23.33 23.26
C ASP A 233 -12.23 22.54 23.10
N GLN A 234 -12.27 21.36 22.49
CA GLN A 234 -11.09 20.55 22.24
C GLN A 234 -10.45 20.92 20.90
N ALA A 235 -9.12 20.87 20.85
CA ALA A 235 -8.41 20.97 19.58
C ALA A 235 -8.42 19.63 18.84
N TRP A 236 -8.73 19.65 17.54
CA TRP A 236 -8.49 18.51 16.66
C TRP A 236 -7.00 18.38 16.34
N ASN A 237 -6.51 17.13 16.29
CA ASN A 237 -5.19 16.78 15.79
C ASN A 237 -5.23 15.33 15.25
N SER A 238 -4.57 15.08 14.12
CA SER A 238 -4.41 13.76 13.51
C SER A 238 -3.70 12.74 14.42
N ASP A 239 -2.91 13.19 15.42
CA ASP A 239 -2.33 12.32 16.45
C ASP A 239 -3.39 11.48 17.20
N THR A 240 -4.66 11.89 17.16
CA THR A 240 -5.80 11.14 17.74
C THR A 240 -6.13 9.84 16.99
N GLN A 241 -5.55 9.63 15.81
CA GLN A 241 -5.74 8.45 14.97
C GLN A 241 -4.60 7.43 15.09
N GLN A 242 -3.54 7.75 15.85
CA GLN A 242 -2.29 7.00 15.83
C GLN A 242 -1.83 6.55 17.23
N LEU A 243 -1.04 5.49 17.25
CA LEU A 243 -0.02 5.25 18.28
C LEU A 243 1.31 5.82 17.77
N ILE A 244 1.95 6.64 18.59
CA ILE A 244 3.13 7.43 18.23
C ILE A 244 4.20 7.20 19.27
N PHE A 245 5.36 6.74 18.82
CA PHE A 245 6.61 6.81 19.56
C PHE A 245 7.40 7.99 19.02
N ASN A 246 7.73 8.94 19.89
CA ASN A 246 8.57 10.07 19.56
C ASN A 246 9.82 10.01 20.43
N ARG A 247 10.92 9.55 19.84
CA ARG A 247 12.24 9.42 20.49
C ARG A 247 12.16 8.67 21.82
N ALA A 248 11.38 7.60 21.85
CA ALA A 248 11.08 6.84 23.06
C ALA A 248 12.24 5.91 23.41
N VAL A 249 12.70 5.93 24.65
CA VAL A 249 13.70 4.99 25.17
C VAL A 249 13.07 4.22 26.33
N ILE A 250 12.89 2.92 26.12
CA ILE A 250 12.15 2.04 27.04
C ILE A 250 13.06 1.50 28.13
N ASN A 251 14.30 1.14 27.78
CA ASN A 251 15.33 0.68 28.70
C ASN A 251 16.72 0.89 28.05
N ASN A 252 17.80 0.47 28.73
CA ASN A 252 19.17 0.61 28.21
C ASN A 252 19.53 -0.37 27.08
N ASP A 253 18.71 -1.39 26.86
CA ASP A 253 18.95 -2.46 25.89
C ASP A 253 18.20 -2.26 24.56
N ILE A 254 17.25 -1.31 24.53
CA ILE A 254 16.41 -0.99 23.39
C ILE A 254 16.81 0.42 22.91
N PRO A 255 17.36 0.56 21.70
CA PRO A 255 17.66 1.85 21.11
C PRO A 255 16.44 2.77 21.02
N GLU A 256 16.67 4.06 20.80
CA GLU A 256 15.61 5.07 20.65
C GLU A 256 14.62 4.68 19.53
N ILE A 257 13.32 4.64 19.86
CA ILE A 257 12.25 4.28 18.94
C ILE A 257 11.50 5.54 18.50
N SER A 258 11.41 5.75 17.19
CA SER A 258 10.49 6.71 16.57
C SER A 258 9.65 6.01 15.51
N LEU A 259 8.33 5.99 15.68
CA LEU A 259 7.39 5.38 14.73
C LEU A 259 5.96 5.90 14.93
N ARG A 260 5.16 5.80 13.87
CA ARG A 260 3.72 6.08 13.89
C ARG A 260 2.97 4.92 13.27
N ILE A 261 1.86 4.52 13.90
CA ILE A 261 0.96 3.49 13.40
C ILE A 261 -0.49 3.92 13.58
N HIS A 262 -1.28 3.79 12.52
CA HIS A 262 -2.70 4.13 12.51
C HIS A 262 -3.56 2.99 13.05
N ARG A 263 -4.78 3.34 13.47
CA ARG A 263 -5.86 2.36 13.63
C ARG A 263 -6.03 1.55 12.35
N GLY A 264 -6.35 0.26 12.50
CA GLY A 264 -6.53 -0.64 11.36
C GLY A 264 -5.24 -1.11 10.71
N GLU A 265 -4.07 -0.72 11.23
CA GLU A 265 -2.78 -1.23 10.78
C GLU A 265 -2.21 -2.32 11.68
N THR A 266 -1.26 -3.05 11.12
CA THR A 266 -0.45 -4.07 11.78
C THR A 266 0.99 -3.60 11.91
N MET A 267 1.60 -3.78 13.09
CA MET A 267 3.03 -3.60 13.32
C MET A 267 3.68 -4.94 13.63
N GLY A 268 4.70 -5.31 12.88
CA GLY A 268 5.56 -6.44 13.21
C GLY A 268 6.82 -5.98 13.94
N ILE A 269 7.23 -6.70 14.99
CA ILE A 269 8.50 -6.43 15.69
C ILE A 269 9.49 -7.53 15.37
N ILE A 270 10.66 -7.13 14.84
CA ILE A 270 11.81 -7.99 14.63
C ILE A 270 12.92 -7.55 15.57
N TYR A 271 13.56 -8.52 16.21
CA TYR A 271 14.69 -8.30 17.11
C TYR A 271 15.87 -9.14 16.59
N ASN A 272 16.92 -8.50 16.10
CA ASN A 272 18.01 -9.15 15.36
C ASN A 272 19.17 -9.67 16.25
N GLN A 273 18.96 -9.89 17.56
CA GLN A 273 20.04 -10.41 18.44
C GLN A 273 19.85 -11.87 18.82
N GLU A 274 20.98 -12.56 19.04
CA GLU A 274 21.06 -14.02 19.25
C GLU A 274 20.47 -14.53 20.59
N SER A 275 20.21 -13.66 21.57
CA SER A 275 19.69 -14.06 22.89
C SER A 275 18.17 -14.08 22.94
N THR A 276 17.58 -15.27 22.78
CA THR A 276 16.12 -15.51 22.90
C THR A 276 15.52 -15.06 24.23
N LYS A 277 16.31 -15.04 25.32
CA LYS A 277 15.85 -14.58 26.63
C LYS A 277 15.73 -13.05 26.68
N LYS A 278 16.80 -12.35 26.26
CA LYS A 278 16.86 -10.89 26.28
C LYS A 278 15.87 -10.29 25.28
N GLU A 279 15.73 -10.92 24.11
CA GLU A 279 14.67 -10.64 23.14
C GLU A 279 13.29 -10.66 23.81
N ARG A 280 12.90 -11.77 24.45
CA ARG A 280 11.59 -11.91 25.11
C ARG A 280 11.37 -10.88 26.22
N GLU A 281 12.40 -10.60 27.01
CA GLU A 281 12.36 -9.58 28.06
C GLU A 281 12.10 -8.19 27.46
N ASN A 282 12.81 -7.83 26.39
CA ASN A 282 12.66 -6.55 25.70
C ASN A 282 11.30 -6.40 25.02
N ILE A 283 10.82 -7.42 24.29
CA ILE A 283 9.47 -7.43 23.71
C ILE A 283 8.40 -7.27 24.80
N THR A 284 8.55 -7.97 25.93
CA THR A 284 7.64 -7.84 27.07
C THR A 284 7.63 -6.42 27.63
N GLN A 285 8.79 -5.77 27.74
CA GLN A 285 8.88 -4.39 28.21
C GLN A 285 8.25 -3.41 27.23
N ILE A 286 8.40 -3.61 25.91
CA ILE A 286 7.70 -2.82 24.89
C ILE A 286 6.18 -2.94 25.08
N TYR A 287 5.67 -4.17 25.20
CA TYR A 287 4.23 -4.40 25.38
C TYR A 287 3.70 -3.76 26.67
N ARG A 288 4.40 -3.93 27.79
CA ARG A 288 3.98 -3.32 29.06
C ARG A 288 4.05 -1.80 29.03
N THR A 289 5.02 -1.24 28.32
CA THR A 289 5.14 0.21 28.13
C THR A 289 3.94 0.73 27.36
N ILE A 290 3.59 0.11 26.23
CA ILE A 290 2.39 0.49 25.44
C ILE A 290 1.11 0.32 26.26
N ALA A 291 1.04 -0.69 27.12
CA ALA A 291 -0.12 -0.93 28.00
C ALA A 291 -0.20 0.03 29.20
N GLY A 292 0.77 0.91 29.41
CA GLY A 292 0.81 1.84 30.54
C GLY A 292 1.16 1.17 31.89
N THR A 293 1.81 -0.01 31.85
CA THR A 293 2.16 -0.80 33.05
C THR A 293 3.65 -0.83 33.36
N GLN A 294 4.49 -0.19 32.53
CA GLN A 294 5.95 -0.14 32.70
C GLN A 294 6.45 1.31 32.67
N GLN A 295 7.22 1.66 33.70
CA GLN A 295 7.93 2.94 33.86
C GLN A 295 9.25 2.68 34.64
N PRO A 296 10.26 3.56 34.54
CA PRO A 296 10.31 4.75 33.70
C PRO A 296 10.62 4.43 32.22
N TYR A 297 10.14 5.26 31.30
CA TYR A 297 10.67 5.41 29.94
C TYR A 297 10.93 6.91 29.66
N SER A 298 11.83 7.24 28.73
CA SER A 298 12.04 8.62 28.28
C SER A 298 11.50 8.87 26.88
N GLY A 299 11.45 10.14 26.46
CA GLY A 299 10.79 10.53 25.22
C GLY A 299 9.28 10.67 25.41
N ASN A 300 8.51 10.51 24.34
CA ASN A 300 7.06 10.71 24.37
C ASN A 300 6.34 9.60 23.61
N ILE A 301 5.50 8.82 24.31
CA ILE A 301 4.63 7.82 23.71
C ILE A 301 3.19 8.31 23.83
N LYS A 302 2.56 8.56 22.68
CA LYS A 302 1.17 9.00 22.59
C LYS A 302 0.31 7.93 21.97
N PHE A 303 -0.86 7.77 22.53
CA PHE A 303 -1.89 6.86 22.09
C PHE A 303 -3.18 7.65 21.91
N PHE A 304 -3.60 7.81 20.65
CA PHE A 304 -4.78 8.58 20.25
C PHE A 304 -4.85 9.96 20.90
N GLY A 305 -3.76 10.71 20.78
CA GLY A 305 -3.64 12.09 21.27
C GLY A 305 -3.37 12.21 22.77
N LYS A 306 -3.45 11.12 23.55
CA LYS A 306 -3.17 11.10 24.99
C LYS A 306 -1.81 10.44 25.25
N ASN A 307 -1.08 10.89 26.26
CA ASN A 307 0.12 10.16 26.66
C ASN A 307 -0.29 8.81 27.24
N VAL A 308 0.52 7.78 26.98
CA VAL A 308 0.31 6.46 27.58
C VAL A 308 0.29 6.59 29.11
N SER A 309 -0.61 5.85 29.77
CA SER A 309 -0.79 5.94 31.21
C SER A 309 0.54 5.77 31.95
N SER A 310 0.78 6.64 32.92
CA SER A 310 1.92 6.55 33.84
C SER A 310 1.55 5.86 35.15
N ASP A 311 0.31 5.40 35.31
CA ASP A 311 -0.18 4.73 36.51
C ASP A 311 -0.39 3.23 36.25
N PRO A 312 0.51 2.36 36.77
CA PRO A 312 0.35 0.91 36.66
C PRO A 312 -0.96 0.37 37.26
N ASN A 313 -1.60 1.11 38.18
CA ASN A 313 -2.90 0.73 38.75
C ASN A 313 -4.09 1.13 37.86
N ASN A 314 -3.85 1.99 36.88
CA ASN A 314 -4.84 2.44 35.91
C ASN A 314 -4.28 2.30 34.48
N PRO A 315 -4.03 1.05 34.02
CA PRO A 315 -3.53 0.79 32.69
C PRO A 315 -4.57 1.16 31.62
N ASP A 316 -4.11 1.38 30.39
CA ASP A 316 -4.98 1.77 29.29
C ASP A 316 -5.97 0.65 28.94
N SER A 317 -7.25 0.84 29.30
CA SER A 317 -8.29 -0.21 29.23
C SER A 317 -8.60 -0.72 27.82
N GLY A 318 -8.10 -0.07 26.78
CA GLY A 318 -8.24 -0.49 25.39
C GLY A 318 -7.05 -1.27 24.84
N VAL A 319 -6.00 -1.51 25.63
CA VAL A 319 -4.77 -2.18 25.22
C VAL A 319 -4.71 -3.58 25.80
N PHE A 320 -4.55 -4.59 24.94
CA PHE A 320 -4.56 -6.00 25.34
C PHE A 320 -3.26 -6.69 24.96
N ILE A 321 -2.60 -7.32 25.92
CA ILE A 321 -1.51 -8.28 25.67
C ILE A 321 -2.14 -9.67 25.71
N VAL A 322 -2.14 -10.37 24.58
CA VAL A 322 -2.71 -11.71 24.48
C VAL A 322 -1.63 -12.75 24.26
N SER A 323 -1.83 -13.94 24.82
CA SER A 323 -0.91 -15.08 24.66
C SER A 323 -1.65 -16.35 24.29
N SER A 324 -0.90 -17.39 23.92
CA SER A 324 -1.40 -18.74 23.71
C SER A 324 -1.74 -19.49 25.02
N THR A 325 -1.43 -18.90 26.18
CA THR A 325 -1.75 -19.49 27.48
C THR A 325 -3.23 -19.30 27.78
N ILE A 326 -3.91 -20.40 28.10
CA ILE A 326 -5.34 -20.39 28.41
C ILE A 326 -5.52 -20.15 29.91
N GLU A 327 -6.48 -19.30 30.27
CA GLU A 327 -6.85 -19.15 31.67
C GLU A 327 -7.40 -20.48 32.23
N PRO A 328 -6.94 -20.98 33.40
CA PRO A 328 -7.36 -22.28 33.93
C PRO A 328 -8.89 -22.48 33.99
N ARG A 329 -9.64 -21.42 34.28
CA ARG A 329 -11.11 -21.40 34.33
C ARG A 329 -11.82 -21.58 32.96
N LEU A 330 -11.07 -21.63 31.87
CA LEU A 330 -11.55 -21.80 30.49
C LEU A 330 -11.11 -23.11 29.86
N GLU A 331 -10.05 -23.75 30.36
CA GLU A 331 -9.41 -24.92 29.74
C GLU A 331 -10.41 -26.02 29.38
N ASN A 332 -11.26 -26.41 30.33
CA ASN A 332 -12.24 -27.49 30.17
C ASN A 332 -13.60 -27.05 29.59
N LYS A 333 -13.70 -25.82 29.05
CA LYS A 333 -14.94 -25.32 28.44
C LYS A 333 -14.92 -25.52 26.93
N LYS A 334 -16.11 -25.71 26.35
CA LYS A 334 -16.31 -25.58 24.90
C LYS A 334 -15.98 -24.16 24.44
N LEU A 335 -15.26 -24.04 23.32
CA LEU A 335 -14.77 -22.78 22.77
C LEU A 335 -15.88 -21.72 22.63
N GLY A 336 -17.05 -22.08 22.09
CA GLY A 336 -18.16 -21.15 21.91
C GLY A 336 -18.71 -20.58 23.23
N LYS A 337 -18.65 -21.37 24.31
CA LYS A 337 -18.99 -20.89 25.67
C LYS A 337 -17.86 -20.08 26.30
N ALA A 338 -16.62 -20.44 26.01
CA ALA A 338 -15.44 -19.80 26.58
C ALA A 338 -15.20 -18.40 26.01
N ILE A 339 -15.43 -18.20 24.69
CA ILE A 339 -15.14 -16.92 24.01
C ILE A 339 -16.03 -15.79 24.53
N SER A 340 -17.29 -16.10 24.87
CA SER A 340 -18.29 -15.12 25.31
C SER A 340 -18.30 -14.88 26.82
N LYS A 341 -17.37 -15.50 27.57
CA LYS A 341 -17.25 -15.38 29.02
C LYS A 341 -16.73 -13.98 29.40
N ASN A 342 -17.37 -13.36 30.39
CA ASN A 342 -17.13 -11.99 30.88
C ASN A 342 -17.53 -10.84 29.94
N ILE A 343 -18.24 -11.09 28.83
CA ILE A 343 -19.00 -10.01 28.19
C ILE A 343 -20.13 -9.63 29.15
N ARG A 344 -20.04 -8.42 29.73
CA ARG A 344 -21.09 -7.84 30.59
C ARG A 344 -22.36 -7.66 29.74
N ILE A 345 -23.48 -8.22 30.17
CA ILE A 345 -24.80 -8.04 29.54
C ILE A 345 -25.69 -7.34 30.56
N THR A 346 -26.36 -6.27 30.14
CA THR A 346 -27.37 -5.57 30.94
C THR A 346 -28.76 -6.20 30.74
N THR A 347 -28.88 -7.52 30.90
CA THR A 347 -30.15 -8.32 30.93
C THR A 347 -31.19 -8.17 29.79
N SER A 348 -31.11 -7.16 28.92
CA SER A 348 -32.13 -6.90 27.90
C SER A 348 -32.03 -7.91 26.75
N LEU A 349 -33.16 -8.18 26.09
CA LEU A 349 -33.20 -9.07 24.92
C LEU A 349 -32.35 -8.52 23.75
N GLU A 350 -32.26 -7.20 23.63
CA GLU A 350 -31.42 -6.52 22.64
C GLU A 350 -29.93 -6.75 22.92
N ASP A 351 -29.48 -6.65 24.17
CA ASP A 351 -28.09 -6.92 24.56
C ASP A 351 -27.70 -8.38 24.34
N ILE A 352 -28.63 -9.31 24.60
CA ILE A 352 -28.43 -10.74 24.36
C ILE A 352 -28.30 -11.02 22.86
N SER A 353 -29.16 -10.43 22.03
CA SER A 353 -29.13 -10.56 20.58
C SER A 353 -27.86 -9.95 19.99
N TRP A 354 -27.49 -8.74 20.43
CA TRP A 354 -26.25 -8.08 20.05
C TRP A 354 -25.02 -8.91 20.44
N LYS A 355 -24.96 -9.40 21.68
CA LYS A 355 -23.87 -10.27 22.14
C LYS A 355 -23.73 -11.52 21.27
N ARG A 356 -24.84 -12.17 20.91
CA ARG A 356 -24.80 -13.35 20.04
C ARG A 356 -24.22 -13.00 18.67
N LYS A 357 -24.71 -11.91 18.06
CA LYS A 357 -24.23 -11.44 16.75
C LYS A 357 -22.73 -11.14 16.76
N ILE A 358 -22.24 -10.37 17.74
CA ILE A 358 -20.81 -10.00 17.79
C ILE A 358 -19.92 -11.22 18.09
N VAL A 359 -20.40 -12.18 18.91
CA VAL A 359 -19.69 -13.43 19.16
C VAL A 359 -19.60 -14.29 17.90
N ASP A 360 -20.70 -14.44 17.17
CA ASP A 360 -20.71 -15.20 15.92
C ASP A 360 -19.82 -14.55 14.86
N GLU A 361 -19.83 -13.21 14.77
CA GLU A 361 -18.93 -12.44 13.89
C GLU A 361 -17.45 -12.65 14.26
N VAL A 362 -17.11 -12.58 15.55
CA VAL A 362 -15.73 -12.82 16.02
C VAL A 362 -15.29 -14.25 15.71
N LEU A 363 -16.16 -15.24 15.92
CA LEU A 363 -15.86 -16.64 15.62
C LEU A 363 -15.70 -16.88 14.12
N GLU A 364 -16.47 -16.17 13.28
CA GLU A 364 -16.36 -16.21 11.83
C GLU A 364 -15.04 -15.62 11.35
N ILE A 365 -14.71 -14.40 11.76
CA ILE A 365 -13.47 -13.72 11.36
C ILE A 365 -12.24 -14.51 11.80
N SER A 366 -12.30 -15.09 13.00
CA SER A 366 -11.24 -15.94 13.56
C SER A 366 -11.16 -17.32 12.94
N ALA A 367 -12.09 -17.70 12.03
CA ALA A 367 -12.21 -19.04 11.46
C ALA A 367 -12.28 -20.14 12.54
N LEU A 368 -12.95 -19.84 13.67
CA LEU A 368 -13.16 -20.75 14.80
C LEU A 368 -14.61 -21.25 14.87
N ASN A 369 -15.46 -20.87 13.91
CA ASN A 369 -16.88 -21.25 13.86
C ASN A 369 -17.11 -22.77 13.87
N ASN A 370 -16.27 -23.54 13.17
CA ASN A 370 -16.33 -25.00 13.15
C ASN A 370 -15.69 -25.66 14.40
N LYS A 371 -15.08 -24.86 15.29
CA LYS A 371 -14.43 -25.32 16.53
C LYS A 371 -15.23 -24.98 17.79
N LYS A 372 -16.47 -24.48 17.66
CA LYS A 372 -17.31 -24.04 18.80
C LYS A 372 -17.50 -25.11 19.88
N ASP A 373 -17.56 -26.38 19.50
CA ASP A 373 -17.74 -27.51 20.41
C ASP A 373 -16.44 -28.14 20.93
N ILE A 374 -15.28 -27.70 20.42
CA ILE A 374 -13.98 -28.17 20.87
C ILE A 374 -13.67 -27.59 22.26
N ILE A 375 -13.04 -28.40 23.11
CA ILE A 375 -12.53 -27.96 24.42
C ILE A 375 -11.32 -27.04 24.22
N VAL A 376 -11.28 -25.89 24.91
CA VAL A 376 -10.24 -24.87 24.69
C VAL A 376 -8.82 -25.42 24.89
N SER A 377 -8.60 -26.32 25.85
CA SER A 377 -7.31 -26.99 26.05
C SER A 377 -6.81 -27.77 24.82
N ASN A 378 -7.71 -28.21 23.94
CA ASN A 378 -7.38 -29.03 22.76
C ASN A 378 -7.08 -28.18 21.51
N LEU A 379 -7.11 -26.85 21.62
CA LEU A 379 -6.76 -25.95 20.54
C LEU A 379 -5.25 -25.97 20.27
N SER A 380 -4.88 -25.88 18.98
CA SER A 380 -3.50 -25.61 18.56
C SER A 380 -3.01 -24.27 19.13
N VAL A 381 -1.69 -24.06 19.19
CA VAL A 381 -1.10 -22.79 19.66
C VAL A 381 -1.69 -21.59 18.91
N ILE A 382 -1.86 -21.71 17.60
CA ILE A 382 -2.40 -20.64 16.74
C ILE A 382 -3.89 -20.43 16.96
N ASP A 383 -4.66 -21.50 17.14
CA ASP A 383 -6.08 -21.36 17.49
C ASP A 383 -6.26 -20.71 18.87
N ARG A 384 -5.36 -20.97 19.83
CA ARG A 384 -5.36 -20.29 21.14
C ARG A 384 -5.09 -18.79 20.99
N ILE A 385 -4.14 -18.41 20.14
CA ILE A 385 -3.89 -16.99 19.82
C ILE A 385 -5.13 -16.36 19.18
N LYS A 386 -5.72 -16.99 18.14
CA LYS A 386 -6.97 -16.52 17.50
C LYS A 386 -8.12 -16.40 18.50
N PHE A 387 -8.25 -17.36 19.40
CA PHE A 387 -9.23 -17.35 20.47
C PHE A 387 -9.01 -16.18 21.44
N SER A 388 -7.78 -15.94 21.87
CA SER A 388 -7.43 -14.82 22.76
C SER A 388 -7.63 -13.47 22.08
N ILE A 389 -7.24 -13.30 20.81
CA ILE A 389 -7.54 -12.11 20.00
C ILE A 389 -9.07 -11.92 19.91
N GLY A 390 -9.81 -12.98 19.59
CA GLY A 390 -11.27 -12.93 19.51
C GLY A 390 -11.93 -12.46 20.81
N ARG A 391 -11.42 -12.91 21.97
CA ARG A 391 -11.88 -12.43 23.28
C ARG A 391 -11.57 -10.97 23.52
N ALA A 392 -10.39 -10.49 23.10
CA ALA A 392 -10.05 -9.07 23.17
C ALA A 392 -10.99 -8.25 22.29
N LEU A 393 -11.28 -8.69 21.05
CA LEU A 393 -12.17 -8.00 20.10
C LEU A 393 -13.58 -7.73 20.66
N LEU A 394 -14.09 -8.63 21.50
CA LEU A 394 -15.40 -8.46 22.16
C LEU A 394 -15.43 -7.29 23.16
N GLN A 395 -14.27 -6.75 23.54
CA GLN A 395 -14.12 -5.60 24.42
C GLN A 395 -13.86 -4.29 23.65
N SER A 396 -14.00 -4.30 22.32
CA SER A 396 -13.70 -3.15 21.44
C SER A 396 -12.28 -2.60 21.65
N PRO A 397 -11.26 -3.46 21.48
CA PRO A 397 -9.89 -3.13 21.81
C PRO A 397 -9.34 -2.14 20.80
N GLN A 398 -8.50 -1.26 21.29
CA GLN A 398 -7.78 -0.30 20.49
C GLN A 398 -6.45 -0.88 19.97
N ILE A 399 -5.73 -1.61 20.82
CA ILE A 399 -4.48 -2.30 20.49
C ILE A 399 -4.57 -3.73 21.01
N ILE A 400 -4.13 -4.69 20.20
CA ILE A 400 -3.88 -6.07 20.63
C ILE A 400 -2.41 -6.41 20.30
N MET A 401 -1.67 -6.87 21.29
CA MET A 401 -0.25 -7.24 21.19
C MET A 401 -0.06 -8.71 21.49
N PHE A 402 0.73 -9.43 20.69
CA PHE A 402 0.91 -10.88 20.88
C PHE A 402 2.16 -11.44 20.20
N ASP A 403 2.64 -12.56 20.76
CA ASP A 403 3.74 -13.33 20.20
C ASP A 403 3.24 -14.54 19.42
N ILE A 404 3.93 -14.85 18.32
CA ILE A 404 3.80 -16.11 17.58
C ILE A 404 5.11 -16.88 17.75
N PRO A 405 5.12 -18.02 18.47
CA PRO A 405 6.34 -18.80 18.62
C PRO A 405 6.85 -19.32 17.28
N GLN A 406 8.17 -19.30 17.09
CA GLN A 406 8.82 -19.85 15.89
C GLN A 406 8.43 -21.33 15.70
N GLY A 407 8.22 -21.75 14.45
CA GLY A 407 7.81 -23.12 14.11
C GLY A 407 6.33 -23.44 14.40
N SER A 408 5.52 -22.51 14.91
CA SER A 408 4.09 -22.75 15.19
C SER A 408 3.19 -22.76 13.95
N LEU A 409 3.73 -22.36 12.79
CA LEU A 409 2.99 -22.24 11.52
C LEU A 409 3.83 -22.81 10.38
N GLU A 410 3.18 -23.60 9.53
CA GLU A 410 3.72 -23.93 8.21
C GLU A 410 3.53 -22.77 7.22
N ARG A 411 4.22 -22.82 6.06
CA ARG A 411 4.17 -21.74 5.05
C ARG A 411 2.75 -21.37 4.61
N LEU A 412 1.88 -22.37 4.37
CA LEU A 412 0.49 -22.13 3.98
C LEU A 412 -0.33 -21.52 5.12
N GLU A 413 -0.09 -21.96 6.35
CA GLU A 413 -0.78 -21.45 7.54
C GLU A 413 -0.38 -20.00 7.83
N MET A 414 0.88 -19.62 7.57
CA MET A 414 1.33 -18.22 7.68
C MET A 414 0.53 -17.29 6.77
N ALA A 415 0.30 -17.68 5.52
CA ALA A 415 -0.49 -16.88 4.58
C ALA A 415 -1.95 -16.73 5.02
N GLN A 416 -2.54 -17.81 5.54
CA GLN A 416 -3.90 -17.78 6.11
C GLN A 416 -3.97 -16.90 7.37
N PHE A 417 -2.94 -16.94 8.22
CA PHE A 417 -2.85 -16.12 9.41
C PHE A 417 -2.70 -14.64 9.08
N ASN A 418 -1.86 -14.27 8.11
CA ASN A 418 -1.74 -12.90 7.63
C ASN A 418 -3.06 -12.37 7.06
N SER A 419 -3.78 -13.19 6.28
CA SER A 419 -5.13 -12.84 5.82
C SER A 419 -6.10 -12.66 7.00
N TYR A 420 -5.98 -13.47 8.05
CA TYR A 420 -6.76 -13.28 9.28
C TYR A 420 -6.46 -11.94 9.95
N LEU A 421 -5.19 -11.58 10.15
CA LEU A 421 -4.81 -10.29 10.75
C LEU A 421 -5.38 -9.11 9.96
N LYS A 422 -5.25 -9.11 8.62
CA LYS A 422 -5.82 -8.07 7.74
C LYS A 422 -7.34 -7.97 7.85
N ARG A 423 -8.07 -9.09 7.98
CA ARG A 423 -9.52 -9.08 8.19
C ARG A 423 -9.87 -8.49 9.56
N VAL A 424 -9.10 -8.82 10.60
CA VAL A 424 -9.33 -8.28 11.95
C VAL A 424 -9.14 -6.77 11.96
N THR A 425 -8.02 -6.27 11.44
CA THR A 425 -7.74 -4.83 11.46
C THR A 425 -8.71 -4.04 10.59
N SER A 426 -8.99 -4.49 9.37
CA SER A 426 -9.95 -3.79 8.48
C SER A 426 -11.39 -3.78 9.02
N ARG A 427 -11.81 -4.83 9.74
CA ARG A 427 -13.17 -4.91 10.28
C ARG A 427 -13.35 -4.14 11.59
N PHE A 428 -12.39 -4.29 12.51
CA PHE A 428 -12.49 -3.76 13.87
C PHE A 428 -11.74 -2.45 14.07
N HIS A 429 -10.86 -2.06 13.13
CA HIS A 429 -10.03 -0.86 13.19
C HIS A 429 -9.19 -0.79 14.47
N THR A 430 -8.65 -1.95 14.83
CA THR A 430 -7.75 -2.16 15.96
C THR A 430 -6.32 -2.20 15.43
N ILE A 431 -5.36 -1.75 16.23
CA ILE A 431 -3.93 -1.91 15.93
C ILE A 431 -3.52 -3.30 16.39
N LEU A 432 -2.88 -4.08 15.52
CA LEU A 432 -2.27 -5.35 15.94
C LEU A 432 -0.77 -5.20 15.97
N ILE A 433 -0.14 -5.54 17.09
CA ILE A 433 1.32 -5.57 17.23
C ILE A 433 1.73 -7.02 17.42
N VAL A 434 2.58 -7.52 16.54
CA VAL A 434 2.96 -8.93 16.52
C VAL A 434 4.48 -9.07 16.53
N HIS A 435 4.98 -9.92 17.41
CA HIS A 435 6.33 -10.45 17.32
C HIS A 435 6.27 -11.92 16.88
N GLY A 436 7.09 -12.34 15.93
CA GLY A 436 7.01 -13.71 15.41
C GLY A 436 7.82 -13.98 14.14
N PRO A 437 7.48 -15.05 13.38
CA PRO A 437 8.20 -15.44 12.17
C PRO A 437 8.34 -14.30 11.17
N LYS A 438 9.52 -14.18 10.53
CA LYS A 438 9.84 -13.11 9.57
C LYS A 438 8.78 -12.98 8.46
N GLN A 439 8.17 -14.09 8.03
CA GLN A 439 7.12 -14.11 7.01
C GLN A 439 5.78 -13.51 7.47
N ILE A 440 5.46 -13.60 8.77
CA ILE A 440 4.30 -12.91 9.35
C ILE A 440 4.59 -11.41 9.40
N VAL A 441 5.74 -11.04 9.95
CA VAL A 441 6.15 -9.63 10.09
C VAL A 441 6.29 -8.95 8.72
N ALA A 442 6.79 -9.65 7.70
CA ALA A 442 6.86 -9.16 6.32
C ALA A 442 5.50 -8.92 5.64
N ASN A 443 4.39 -9.22 6.31
CA ASN A 443 3.05 -8.89 5.83
C ASN A 443 2.38 -7.80 6.67
N CYS A 444 3.08 -7.25 7.65
CA CYS A 444 2.61 -6.12 8.44
C CYS A 444 2.75 -4.80 7.67
N ASP A 445 1.88 -3.84 8.00
CA ASP A 445 1.88 -2.52 7.38
C ASP A 445 3.09 -1.69 7.81
N LYS A 446 3.50 -1.86 9.08
CA LYS A 446 4.72 -1.30 9.66
C LYS A 446 5.58 -2.39 10.29
N ILE A 447 6.88 -2.17 10.28
CA ILE A 447 7.86 -3.05 10.91
C ILE A 447 8.73 -2.19 11.82
N LEU A 448 8.95 -2.67 13.04
CA LEU A 448 9.95 -2.17 13.97
C LEU A 448 11.10 -3.19 13.99
N ASN A 449 12.21 -2.87 13.35
CA ASN A 449 13.43 -3.66 13.38
C ASN A 449 14.36 -3.13 14.47
N ILE A 450 14.58 -3.93 15.50
CA ILE A 450 15.47 -3.60 16.62
C ILE A 450 16.78 -4.38 16.43
N ALA A 451 17.85 -3.65 16.12
CA ALA A 451 19.21 -4.14 16.09
C ALA A 451 19.98 -3.69 17.35
N GLN A 452 21.25 -4.06 17.46
CA GLN A 452 22.05 -3.82 18.67
C GLN A 452 22.24 -2.33 18.99
N ASP A 453 22.41 -1.50 17.97
CA ASP A 453 22.74 -0.07 18.09
C ASP A 453 21.59 0.85 17.64
N LYS A 454 20.66 0.33 16.83
CA LYS A 454 19.60 1.12 16.18
C LYS A 454 18.26 0.42 16.15
N ALA A 455 17.20 1.21 16.24
CA ALA A 455 15.83 0.78 15.97
C ALA A 455 15.30 1.51 14.74
N ASN A 456 15.07 0.76 13.66
CA ASN A 456 14.54 1.29 12.41
C ASN A 456 13.06 0.92 12.29
N SER A 457 12.24 1.86 11.84
CA SER A 457 10.82 1.60 11.63
C SER A 457 10.33 2.11 10.28
N GLY A 458 9.29 1.49 9.74
CA GLY A 458 8.69 1.89 8.46
C GLY A 458 7.86 0.79 7.83
N SER A 459 7.29 1.07 6.66
CA SER A 459 6.82 0.02 5.76
C SER A 459 8.02 -0.76 5.20
N ILE A 460 7.76 -1.90 4.55
CA ILE A 460 8.84 -2.66 3.90
C ILE A 460 9.55 -1.82 2.84
N ASP A 461 8.80 -1.05 2.06
CA ASP A 461 9.37 -0.16 1.06
C ASP A 461 10.27 0.91 1.72
N ASP A 462 9.82 1.51 2.83
CA ASP A 462 10.62 2.49 3.58
C ASP A 462 11.94 1.88 4.10
N LEU A 463 11.90 0.64 4.60
CA LEU A 463 13.09 -0.06 5.11
C LEU A 463 14.04 -0.48 3.99
N VAL A 464 13.49 -1.02 2.89
CA VAL A 464 14.25 -1.41 1.71
C VAL A 464 14.97 -0.22 1.08
N LEU A 465 14.37 0.98 1.10
CA LEU A 465 15.02 2.20 0.63
C LEU A 465 16.26 2.62 1.45
N GLN A 466 16.45 2.05 2.66
CA GLN A 466 17.66 2.27 3.46
C GLN A 466 18.85 1.43 2.99
N ILE A 467 18.60 0.40 2.18
CA ILE A 467 19.66 -0.35 1.52
C ILE A 467 20.28 0.59 0.47
N PRO A 468 21.62 0.77 0.45
CA PRO A 468 22.28 1.60 -0.55
C PRO A 468 21.99 1.11 -1.99
N GLN A 469 21.98 2.04 -2.97
CA GLN A 469 21.66 1.89 -4.41
C GLN A 469 20.27 1.44 -4.82
N SER A 470 19.55 2.35 -5.48
CA SER A 470 18.44 2.07 -6.40
C SER A 470 17.32 1.12 -5.88
N GLY A 471 17.38 0.70 -4.62
CA GLY A 471 16.62 -0.41 -4.08
C GLY A 471 16.81 -1.72 -4.86
N GLU A 472 18.01 -2.06 -5.34
CA GLU A 472 18.27 -3.34 -6.03
C GLU A 472 19.49 -4.08 -5.47
N VAL A 473 19.38 -5.42 -5.40
CA VAL A 473 20.43 -6.32 -4.93
C VAL A 473 20.88 -7.21 -6.08
N ILE A 474 22.19 -7.41 -6.19
CA ILE A 474 22.78 -8.31 -7.16
C ILE A 474 23.21 -9.59 -6.46
N ILE A 475 22.80 -10.73 -6.99
CA ILE A 475 23.37 -12.04 -6.66
C ILE A 475 24.23 -12.47 -7.84
N ILE A 476 25.46 -12.88 -7.54
CA ILE A 476 26.33 -13.57 -8.49
C ILE A 476 26.54 -15.01 -8.01
N GLU A 477 26.55 -15.92 -8.96
CA GLU A 477 26.93 -17.32 -8.77
C GLU A 477 28.12 -17.62 -9.68
N LEU A 478 29.14 -18.25 -9.13
CA LEU A 478 30.39 -18.55 -9.79
C LEU A 478 30.51 -20.05 -10.03
N ASN A 479 31.07 -20.42 -11.19
CA ASN A 479 31.52 -21.78 -11.43
C ASN A 479 32.90 -21.93 -10.79
N ASN A 480 32.93 -22.51 -9.59
CA ASN A 480 34.15 -22.66 -8.81
C ASN A 480 35.14 -23.61 -9.53
N ILE A 481 36.31 -23.10 -9.96
CA ILE A 481 37.43 -23.94 -10.45
C ILE A 481 38.69 -23.74 -9.58
N ASN A 482 38.78 -22.65 -8.79
CA ASN A 482 39.89 -22.45 -7.86
C ASN A 482 39.49 -21.53 -6.69
N PRO A 483 39.43 -22.02 -5.44
CA PRO A 483 39.05 -21.23 -4.25
C PRO A 483 40.01 -20.07 -3.93
N ASP A 484 41.23 -20.08 -4.46
CA ASP A 484 42.22 -19.02 -4.24
C ASP A 484 42.10 -17.83 -5.21
N ALA A 485 41.30 -17.95 -6.29
CA ALA A 485 41.26 -16.94 -7.35
C ALA A 485 40.24 -15.82 -7.13
N LEU A 486 39.07 -16.12 -6.54
CA LEU A 486 38.04 -15.12 -6.25
C LEU A 486 37.23 -15.54 -5.02
N ASN A 487 37.35 -14.75 -3.95
CA ASN A 487 36.64 -14.97 -2.68
C ASN A 487 36.03 -13.64 -2.18
N LYS A 488 35.30 -13.69 -1.06
CA LYS A 488 34.67 -12.51 -0.46
C LYS A 488 35.65 -11.35 -0.26
N ASN A 489 36.88 -11.61 0.19
CA ASN A 489 37.87 -10.56 0.46
C ASN A 489 38.31 -9.86 -0.83
N ILE A 490 38.55 -10.62 -1.90
CA ILE A 490 38.91 -10.06 -3.21
C ILE A 490 37.76 -9.21 -3.75
N LEU A 491 36.52 -9.72 -3.70
CA LEU A 491 35.34 -8.96 -4.12
C LEU A 491 35.17 -7.67 -3.29
N SER A 492 35.36 -7.73 -1.98
CA SER A 492 35.29 -6.55 -1.11
C SER A 492 36.40 -5.54 -1.38
N SER A 493 37.60 -5.98 -1.77
CA SER A 493 38.69 -5.07 -2.17
C SER A 493 38.42 -4.36 -3.50
N ILE A 494 37.64 -4.99 -4.38
CA ILE A 494 37.28 -4.45 -5.70
C ILE A 494 36.07 -3.51 -5.59
N LEU A 495 35.14 -3.85 -4.70
CA LEU A 495 33.88 -3.15 -4.48
C LEU A 495 33.92 -2.41 -3.14
N GLU A 496 34.81 -1.43 -3.01
CA GLU A 496 35.10 -0.74 -1.74
C GLU A 496 33.85 -0.18 -1.04
N ASP A 497 32.84 0.26 -1.80
CA ASP A 497 31.57 0.79 -1.30
C ASP A 497 30.42 -0.24 -1.26
N ALA A 498 30.73 -1.54 -1.31
CA ALA A 498 29.74 -2.62 -1.29
C ALA A 498 29.81 -3.49 -0.04
N VAL A 499 28.63 -3.78 0.53
CA VAL A 499 28.44 -4.85 1.50
C VAL A 499 28.26 -6.16 0.72
N ILE A 500 29.09 -7.15 1.03
CA ILE A 500 29.09 -8.45 0.36
C ILE A 500 28.77 -9.53 1.38
N ILE A 501 27.70 -10.28 1.11
CA ILE A 501 27.30 -11.43 1.90
C ILE A 501 27.59 -12.68 1.09
N GLU A 502 28.40 -13.56 1.65
CA GLU A 502 28.68 -14.88 1.10
C GLU A 502 27.56 -15.84 1.51
N VAL A 503 26.73 -16.22 0.55
CA VAL A 503 25.57 -17.11 0.75
C VAL A 503 26.00 -18.57 0.66
N ARG A 504 27.00 -18.85 -0.18
CA ARG A 504 27.64 -20.15 -0.31
C ARG A 504 29.12 -19.93 -0.57
N GLU A 505 29.95 -20.62 0.21
CA GLU A 505 31.41 -20.48 0.21
C GLU A 505 31.98 -20.50 -1.21
N ASN A 506 32.66 -19.43 -1.60
CA ASN A 506 33.33 -19.21 -2.89
C ASN A 506 32.45 -19.39 -4.15
N GLU A 507 31.14 -19.52 -3.99
CA GLU A 507 30.23 -19.86 -5.08
C GLU A 507 29.13 -18.84 -5.27
N LYS A 508 28.58 -18.28 -4.18
CA LYS A 508 27.39 -17.42 -4.26
C LYS A 508 27.52 -16.21 -3.36
N PHE A 509 27.50 -15.04 -3.97
CA PHE A 509 27.64 -13.77 -3.29
C PHE A 509 26.42 -12.88 -3.54
N LYS A 510 25.95 -12.22 -2.49
CA LYS A 510 24.94 -11.18 -2.54
C LYS A 510 25.63 -9.84 -2.31
N ILE A 511 25.44 -8.90 -3.22
CA ILE A 511 26.16 -7.63 -3.29
C ILE A 511 25.14 -6.50 -3.11
N PHE A 512 25.40 -5.65 -2.13
CA PHE A 512 24.68 -4.40 -1.85
C PHE A 512 25.68 -3.25 -2.01
N SER A 513 25.54 -2.35 -2.97
CA SER A 513 26.59 -1.35 -3.29
C SER A 513 26.04 0.09 -3.29
N ARG A 514 26.80 1.13 -3.72
CA ARG A 514 26.37 2.57 -3.91
C ARG A 514 26.22 3.13 -5.37
N GLU A 515 26.99 2.63 -6.34
CA GLU A 515 26.91 2.68 -7.84
C GLU A 515 25.60 2.30 -8.61
N ASN A 516 25.45 2.65 -9.88
CA ASN A 516 24.28 2.18 -10.65
C ASN A 516 24.32 0.63 -10.87
N PRO A 517 23.19 -0.12 -10.71
CA PRO A 517 23.18 -1.57 -10.93
C PRO A 517 23.64 -2.01 -12.33
N ASP A 518 23.31 -1.26 -13.38
CA ASP A 518 23.74 -1.57 -14.76
C ASP A 518 25.26 -1.38 -14.90
N GLU A 519 25.81 -0.31 -14.33
CA GLU A 519 27.25 -0.05 -14.33
C GLU A 519 28.02 -1.11 -13.54
N LEU A 520 27.50 -1.49 -12.38
CA LEU A 520 28.07 -2.53 -11.53
C LEU A 520 28.08 -3.88 -12.25
N ILE A 521 26.98 -4.27 -12.90
CA ILE A 521 26.92 -5.50 -13.69
C ILE A 521 27.97 -5.48 -14.82
N ILE A 522 28.08 -4.38 -15.57
CA ILE A 522 29.07 -4.25 -16.64
C ILE A 522 30.49 -4.41 -16.08
N ARG A 523 30.78 -3.80 -14.94
CA ARG A 523 32.09 -3.91 -14.28
C ARG A 523 32.37 -5.34 -13.83
N LEU A 524 31.41 -5.99 -13.15
CA LEU A 524 31.52 -7.38 -12.73
C LEU A 524 31.74 -8.31 -13.94
N MET A 525 31.00 -8.13 -15.03
CA MET A 525 31.18 -8.93 -16.24
C MET A 525 32.57 -8.77 -16.88
N ARG A 526 33.15 -7.57 -16.85
CA ARG A 526 34.52 -7.34 -17.34
C ARG A 526 35.57 -8.03 -16.48
N MET A 527 35.36 -8.07 -15.16
CA MET A 527 36.35 -8.57 -14.21
C MET A 527 36.29 -10.08 -14.02
N ILE A 528 35.08 -10.62 -13.86
CA ILE A 528 34.84 -11.99 -13.42
C ILE A 528 33.87 -12.74 -14.34
N GLY A 529 33.50 -12.16 -15.47
CA GLY A 529 32.59 -12.77 -16.46
C GLY A 529 32.94 -14.20 -16.85
N PRO A 530 34.22 -14.57 -17.09
CA PRO A 530 34.60 -15.96 -17.41
C PRO A 530 34.29 -16.98 -16.30
N PHE A 531 34.18 -16.52 -15.05
CA PHE A 531 33.89 -17.37 -13.88
C PHE A 531 32.43 -17.30 -13.44
N MET A 532 31.67 -16.32 -13.95
CA MET A 532 30.28 -16.10 -13.59
C MET A 532 29.38 -17.12 -14.28
N TYR A 533 28.81 -18.02 -13.49
CA TYR A 533 27.82 -18.99 -13.95
C TYR A 533 26.47 -18.33 -14.20
N ASN A 534 26.08 -17.46 -13.27
CA ASN A 534 24.76 -16.87 -13.25
C ASN A 534 24.81 -15.55 -12.47
N PHE A 535 23.96 -14.61 -12.84
CA PHE A 535 23.71 -13.42 -12.03
C PHE A 535 22.24 -13.06 -12.05
N LYS A 536 21.79 -12.41 -10.98
CA LYS A 536 20.41 -11.95 -10.85
C LYS A 536 20.40 -10.59 -10.17
N ARG A 537 19.63 -9.65 -10.72
CA ARG A 537 19.22 -8.43 -10.02
C ARG A 537 17.75 -8.51 -9.61
N PHE A 538 17.41 -7.94 -8.47
CA PHE A 538 16.03 -7.87 -8.00
C PHE A 538 15.87 -6.80 -6.92
N LYS A 539 14.64 -6.33 -6.72
CA LYS A 539 14.30 -5.47 -5.59
C LYS A 539 14.33 -6.30 -4.29
N PRO A 540 15.03 -5.83 -3.23
CA PRO A 540 15.15 -6.59 -2.00
C PRO A 540 13.81 -6.67 -1.27
N SER A 541 13.64 -7.76 -0.52
CA SER A 541 12.54 -7.93 0.42
C SER A 541 12.98 -7.55 1.82
N LEU A 542 12.09 -7.70 2.81
CA LEU A 542 12.46 -7.62 4.22
C LEU A 542 13.64 -8.56 4.57
N ALA A 543 13.72 -9.73 3.95
CA ALA A 543 14.80 -10.68 4.24
C ALA A 543 16.17 -10.09 3.88
N GLU A 544 16.29 -9.52 2.68
CA GLU A 544 17.51 -8.83 2.23
C GLU A 544 17.84 -7.61 3.09
N TYR A 545 16.83 -6.83 3.50
CA TYR A 545 17.05 -5.72 4.43
C TYR A 545 17.64 -6.21 5.76
N LEU A 546 17.10 -7.28 6.35
CA LEU A 546 17.60 -7.81 7.61
C LEU A 546 19.02 -8.34 7.48
N GLU A 547 19.31 -9.12 6.45
CA GLU A 547 20.67 -9.61 6.16
C GLU A 547 21.66 -8.45 6.00
N PHE A 548 21.27 -7.40 5.26
CA PHE A 548 22.08 -6.19 5.12
C PHE A 548 22.32 -5.51 6.47
N THR A 549 21.27 -5.34 7.29
CA THR A 549 21.42 -4.71 8.60
C THR A 549 22.33 -5.50 9.52
N GLU A 550 22.18 -6.83 9.55
CA GLU A 550 23.01 -7.73 10.35
C GLU A 550 24.48 -7.61 9.91
N ALA A 551 24.75 -7.64 8.60
CA ALA A 551 26.10 -7.56 8.05
C ALA A 551 26.79 -6.21 8.20
N THR A 552 26.05 -5.13 8.47
CA THR A 552 26.60 -3.78 8.71
C THR A 552 26.79 -3.44 10.19
N THR A 553 26.16 -4.21 11.08
CA THR A 553 26.30 -4.04 12.53
C THR A 553 27.41 -4.88 13.15
N THR A 554 27.86 -5.91 12.43
CA THR A 554 29.05 -6.73 12.71
C THR A 554 30.28 -6.14 12.03
#